data_AF-C3YRF0-F1
#
_entry.id   AF-C3YRF0-F1
#
_cell.length_a   1.000
_cell.length_b   1.000
_cell.length_c   1.000
_cell.angle_alpha   90.00
_cell.angle_beta   90.00
_cell.angle_gamma   90.00
#
_symmetry.space_group_name_H-M   'P 1'
#
loop_
_entity.id
_entity.type
_entity.pdbx_description
1 polymer ?
#
loop_
_entity_poly.entity_id
_entity_poly.type
_entity_poly.pdbx_seq_one_letter_code
_entity_poly.pdbx_strand_id
1 'polypeptide(L)' 'VSIVLFGFVDESEPIHLCDDRRVLFGSGSEDSFLVSTGSRLGPLTHVHVWHNNAGFSPGW' A
#
# COMPACT_ATOMS: atom_id res chain seq x y z
N VAL A 1 5.10 -3.62 2.91
CA VAL A 1 4.65 -2.21 2.84
C VAL A 1 3.14 -2.21 2.99
N SER A 2 2.58 -1.17 3.61
CA SER A 2 1.15 -1.04 3.86
C SER A 2 0.67 0.33 3.42
N ILE A 3 -0.63 0.39 3.13
CA ILE A 3 -1.29 1.52 2.49
C ILE A 3 -2.65 1.79 3.14
N VAL A 4 -3.04 3.05 3.28
CA VAL A 4 -4.43 3.48 3.49
C VAL A 4 -4.79 4.44 2.37
N LEU A 5 -5.93 4.21 1.73
CA LEU A 5 -6.49 5.10 0.72
C LEU A 5 -7.51 6.03 1.38
N PHE A 6 -7.38 7.33 1.14
CA PHE A 6 -8.30 8.33 1.68
C PHE A 6 -9.13 8.94 0.55
N GLY A 7 -10.44 8.94 0.71
CA GLY A 7 -11.36 9.66 -0.16
C GLY A 7 -12.17 10.71 0.59
N PHE A 8 -13.00 11.45 -0.14
CA PHE A 8 -13.87 12.47 0.46
C PHE A 8 -14.99 11.90 1.35
N VAL A 9 -15.34 10.62 1.19
CA VAL A 9 -16.43 9.98 1.93
C VAL A 9 -15.91 9.17 3.12
N ASP A 10 -14.81 8.44 2.93
CA ASP A 10 -14.27 7.50 3.91
C ASP A 10 -12.79 7.17 3.62
N GLU A 11 -12.17 6.40 4.51
CA GLU A 11 -10.85 5.78 4.32
C GLU A 11 -10.96 4.26 4.23
N SER A 12 -9.95 3.61 3.64
CA SER A 12 -9.87 2.15 3.65
C SER A 12 -9.30 1.64 4.99
N GLU A 13 -9.60 0.40 5.34
CA GLU A 13 -8.74 -0.35 6.26
C GLU A 13 -7.31 -0.46 5.70
N PRO A 14 -6.29 -0.70 6.55
CA PRO A 14 -4.93 -0.93 6.10
C PRO A 14 -4.83 -2.08 5.09
N ILE A 15 -4.32 -1.77 3.90
CA ILE A 15 -4.09 -2.73 2.83
C ILE A 15 -2.62 -3.11 2.82
N HIS A 16 -2.33 -4.39 3.00
CA HIS A 16 -0.98 -4.92 2.85
C HIS A 16 -0.66 -5.15 1.37
N LEU A 17 0.40 -4.50 0.89
CA LEU A 17 0.93 -4.75 -0.44
C LEU A 17 1.90 -5.93 -0.36
N CYS A 18 1.43 -7.12 -0.70
CA CYS A 18 2.17 -8.37 -0.63
C CYS A 18 1.84 -9.31 -1.79
N ASP A 19 2.81 -10.14 -2.17
CA ASP A 19 2.68 -11.23 -3.13
C ASP A 19 3.75 -12.28 -2.81
N ASP A 20 3.33 -13.47 -2.39
CA ASP A 20 4.23 -14.54 -1.91
C ASP A 20 5.07 -15.18 -3.03
N ARG A 21 4.81 -14.84 -4.29
CA ARG A 21 5.49 -15.44 -5.45
C ARG A 21 6.60 -14.57 -6.03
N ARG A 22 6.76 -13.34 -5.54
CA ARG A 22 7.71 -12.35 -6.08
C ARG A 22 8.38 -11.57 -4.96
N VAL A 23 9.61 -11.16 -5.24
CA VAL A 23 10.30 -10.18 -4.39
C VAL A 23 9.76 -8.81 -4.76
N LEU A 24 9.18 -8.12 -3.78
CA LEU A 24 8.61 -6.78 -3.93
C LEU A 24 9.55 -5.71 -3.37
N PHE A 25 9.36 -4.47 -3.79
CA PHE A 25 10.06 -3.28 -3.32
C PHE A 25 11.58 -3.35 -3.48
N GLY A 26 12.03 -3.87 -4.62
CA GLY A 26 13.45 -3.86 -4.99
C GLY A 26 13.93 -2.46 -5.38
N SER A 27 15.20 -2.16 -5.13
CA SER A 27 15.81 -0.88 -5.53
C SER A 27 15.68 -0.65 -7.03
N GLY A 28 15.09 0.48 -7.44
CA GLY A 28 14.87 0.84 -8.85
C GLY A 28 13.81 -0.01 -9.58
N SER A 29 13.03 -0.80 -8.84
CA SER A 29 11.95 -1.61 -9.41
C SER A 29 10.61 -0.85 -9.41
N GLU A 30 9.67 -1.36 -10.21
CA GLU A 30 8.27 -0.94 -10.22
C GLU A 30 7.39 -2.16 -9.97
N ASP A 31 6.53 -2.08 -8.96
CA ASP A 31 5.56 -3.12 -8.61
C ASP A 31 4.13 -2.61 -8.79
N SER A 32 3.28 -3.40 -9.45
CA SER A 32 1.87 -3.08 -9.67
C SER A 32 0.96 -3.99 -8.85
N PHE A 33 -0.03 -3.41 -8.19
CA PHE A 33 -1.01 -4.11 -7.37
C PHE A 33 -2.44 -3.74 -7.80
N LEU A 34 -3.34 -4.73 -7.78
CA LEU A 34 -4.77 -4.49 -7.86
C LEU A 34 -5.35 -4.54 -6.46
N VAL A 35 -6.01 -3.46 -6.05
CA VAL A 35 -6.61 -3.32 -4.71
C VAL A 35 -8.10 -3.03 -4.82
N SER A 36 -8.86 -3.53 -3.85
CA SER A 36 -10.29 -3.29 -3.71
C SER A 36 -10.61 -2.91 -2.27
N THR A 37 -11.60 -2.06 -2.07
CA THR A 37 -12.04 -1.59 -0.75
C THR A 37 -13.43 -2.14 -0.45
N GLY A 38 -13.69 -2.47 0.82
CA GLY A 38 -15.00 -2.99 1.24
C GLY A 38 -16.11 -1.94 1.18
N SER A 39 -15.76 -0.65 1.28
CA SER A 39 -16.66 0.49 1.20
C SER A 39 -16.28 1.45 0.06
N ARG A 40 -17.23 2.30 -0.32
CA ARG A 40 -17.01 3.37 -1.30
C ARG A 40 -16.34 4.56 -0.61
N LEU A 41 -15.09 4.85 -1.00
CA LEU A 41 -14.33 5.99 -0.45
C LEU A 41 -14.70 7.35 -1.07
N GLY A 42 -15.40 7.36 -2.20
CA GLY A 42 -15.61 8.57 -3.02
C GLY A 42 -14.37 8.92 -3.85
N PRO A 43 -14.26 10.15 -4.39
CA PRO A 43 -13.05 10.58 -5.08
C PRO A 43 -11.86 10.51 -4.14
N LEU A 44 -10.77 9.87 -4.58
CA LEU A 44 -9.55 9.73 -3.79
C LEU A 44 -8.83 11.08 -3.70
N THR A 45 -8.20 11.31 -2.56
CA THR A 45 -7.49 12.58 -2.27
C THR A 45 -5.99 12.33 -2.06
N HIS A 46 -5.66 11.35 -1.24
CA HIS A 46 -4.28 11.00 -0.93
C HIS A 46 -4.17 9.54 -0.50
N VAL A 47 -2.92 9.06 -0.45
CA VAL A 47 -2.55 7.75 0.06
C VAL A 47 -1.54 7.94 1.17
N HIS A 48 -1.70 7.20 2.26
CA HIS A 48 -0.66 7.05 3.27
C HIS A 48 0.06 5.73 3.02
N VAL A 49 1.39 5.78 2.91
CA VAL A 49 2.24 4.61 2.69
C VAL A 49 3.22 4.49 3.85
N TRP A 50 3.37 3.29 4.41
CA TRP A 50 4.36 3.02 5.45
C TRP A 50 4.90 1.59 5.38
N HIS A 51 6.02 1.34 6.05
CA HIS A 51 6.52 -0.01 6.31
C HIS A 51 6.83 -0.17 7.80
N ASN A 52 6.92 -1.41 8.25
CA ASN A 52 7.14 -1.77 9.66
C ASN A 52 8.62 -1.76 10.06
N ASN A 53 9.53 -1.26 9.22
CA ASN A 53 10.98 -1.28 9.43
C ASN A 53 11.59 -2.68 9.67
N ALA A 54 10.90 -3.77 9.31
CA ALA A 54 11.45 -5.12 9.44
C ALA A 54 12.45 -5.45 8.32
N GLY A 55 13.32 -6.43 8.56
CA GLY A 55 14.30 -6.92 7.57
C GLY A 55 15.69 -6.30 7.72
N PHE A 56 16.56 -6.56 6.73
CA PHE A 56 17.94 -6.09 6.73
C PHE A 56 18.05 -4.70 6.12
N SER A 57 18.60 -3.74 6.87
CA SER A 57 18.80 -2.34 6.44
C SER A 57 17.52 -1.68 5.88
N PRO A 58 16.46 -1.53 6.70
CA PRO A 58 15.20 -0.96 6.24
C PRO A 58 15.41 0.49 5.78
N GLY A 59 15.22 0.72 4.49
CA GLY A 59 15.18 2.02 3.83
C GLY A 59 14.02 2.06 2.83
N TRP A 60 13.91 3.16 2.09
CA TRP A 60 12.93 3.31 1.01
C TRP A 60 13.63 3.25 -0.35
#